data_AF-A0A522QC07-F1
#
_entry.id   AF-A0A522QC07-F1
#
_cell.length_a   1.000
_cell.length_b   1.000
_cell.length_c   1.000
_cell.angle_alpha   90.00
_cell.angle_beta   90.00
_cell.angle_gamma   90.00
#
_symmetry.space_group_name_H-M   'P 1'
#
loop_
_entity.id
_entity.type
_entity.pdbx_description
1 polymer ?
#
loop_
_entity_poly.entity_id
_entity_poly.type
_entity_poly.pdbx_seq_one_letter_code
_entity_poly.pdbx_strand_id
1 'polypeptide(L)'
;SGLRVTPAQLAALSGSIARVSGQVRGEHQGLKAQLGPLFGAEWSGAAAARFAALYEQFDQHARGMSDALDAIGALLGRAGSAYAEVEQQIAASFR
;
A
#
# COMPACT_ATOMS: atom_id res chain seq x y z
N SER A 1 -13.42 16.33 23.47
CA SER A 1 -13.13 17.03 22.21
C SER A 1 -12.40 16.09 21.27
N GLY A 2 -13.12 15.46 20.34
CA GLY A 2 -12.53 14.55 19.35
C GLY A 2 -12.09 15.33 18.11
N LEU A 3 -10.94 14.97 17.54
CA LEU A 3 -10.57 15.44 16.20
C LEU A 3 -11.74 15.14 15.25
N ARG A 4 -12.36 16.16 14.67
CA ARG A 4 -13.31 16.00 13.56
C ARG A 4 -12.49 15.74 12.30
N VAL A 5 -12.20 14.47 12.03
CA VAL A 5 -11.72 14.07 10.71
C VAL A 5 -12.87 14.24 9.73
N THR A 6 -12.66 14.97 8.64
CA THR A 6 -13.72 15.19 7.65
C THR A 6 -13.75 14.08 6.59
N PRO A 7 -14.91 13.83 5.95
CA PRO A 7 -14.98 12.92 4.80
C PRO A 7 -13.92 13.22 3.73
N ALA A 8 -13.72 14.51 3.42
CA ALA A 8 -12.74 14.96 2.44
C ALA A 8 -11.30 14.64 2.85
N GLN A 9 -10.96 14.78 4.14
CA GLN A 9 -9.64 14.41 4.65
C GLN A 9 -9.39 12.90 4.50
N LEU A 10 -10.38 12.06 4.83
CA LEU A 10 -10.27 10.60 4.69
C LEU A 10 -10.11 10.18 3.22
N ALA A 11 -10.89 10.77 2.31
CA ALA A 11 -10.76 10.52 0.88
C ALA A 11 -9.38 10.95 0.34
N ALA A 12 -8.87 12.11 0.77
CA ALA A 12 -7.54 12.59 0.37
C ALA A 12 -6.41 11.67 0.87
N LEU A 13 -6.52 11.17 2.11
CA LEU A 13 -5.56 10.20 2.65
C LEU A 13 -5.65 8.84 1.95
N SER A 14 -6.86 8.34 1.68
CA SER A 14 -7.08 7.13 0.87
C SER A 14 -6.36 7.23 -0.48
N GLY A 15 -6.55 8.34 -1.21
CA GLY A 15 -5.89 8.57 -2.49
C GLY A 15 -4.37 8.67 -2.37
N SER A 16 -3.86 9.27 -1.29
CA SER A 16 -2.43 9.37 -1.03
C SER A 16 -1.80 8.00 -0.77
N ILE A 17 -2.45 7.16 0.03
CA ILE A 17 -1.99 5.80 0.33
C ILE A 17 -2.00 4.93 -0.93
N ALA A 18 -3.05 5.03 -1.76
CA ALA A 18 -3.12 4.30 -3.02
C ALA A 18 -1.94 4.66 -3.96
N ARG A 19 -1.57 5.95 -4.04
CA ARG A 19 -0.39 6.39 -4.79
C ARG A 19 0.92 5.79 -4.24
N VAL A 20 1.11 5.85 -2.92
CA VAL A 20 2.30 5.28 -2.26
C VAL A 20 2.40 3.77 -2.50
N SER A 21 1.28 3.04 -2.37
CA SER A 21 1.21 1.61 -2.68
C SER A 21 1.62 1.30 -4.12
N GLY A 22 1.14 2.11 -5.08
CA GLY A 22 1.55 2.01 -6.49
C GLY A 22 3.05 2.24 -6.69
N GLN A 23 3.62 3.27 -6.03
CA GLN A 23 5.05 3.57 -6.09
C GLN A 23 5.90 2.43 -5.51
N VAL A 24 5.56 1.93 -4.32
CA VAL A 24 6.25 0.79 -3.68
C VAL A 24 6.26 -0.44 -4.59
N ARG A 25 5.12 -0.76 -5.21
CA ARG A 25 5.04 -1.86 -6.19
C ARG A 25 5.95 -1.62 -7.39
N GLY A 26 5.95 -0.41 -7.94
CA GLY A 26 6.79 -0.04 -9.07
C GLY A 26 8.29 -0.17 -8.76
N GLU A 27 8.73 0.38 -7.62
CA GLU A 27 10.12 0.28 -7.16
C GLU A 27 10.54 -1.18 -6.91
N HIS A 28 9.67 -1.96 -6.27
CA HIS A 28 9.90 -3.39 -6.04
C HIS A 28 10.05 -4.18 -7.35
N GLN A 29 9.16 -3.99 -8.32
CA GLN A 29 9.24 -4.65 -9.62
C GLN A 29 10.48 -4.21 -10.40
N GLY A 30 10.83 -2.91 -10.33
CA GLY A 30 12.04 -2.38 -10.95
C GLY A 30 13.31 -3.01 -10.38
N LEU A 31 13.39 -3.15 -9.05
CA LEU A 31 14.53 -3.80 -8.40
C LEU A 31 14.57 -5.30 -8.72
N LYS A 32 13.42 -5.98 -8.76
CA LYS A 32 13.32 -7.39 -9.18
C LYS A 32 13.85 -7.61 -10.59
N ALA A 33 13.51 -6.74 -11.54
CA ALA A 33 14.03 -6.83 -12.90
C ALA A 33 15.55 -6.65 -12.95
N GLN A 34 16.10 -5.71 -12.17
CA GLN A 34 17.55 -5.47 -12.08
C GLN A 34 18.32 -6.63 -11.46
N LEU A 35 17.73 -7.30 -10.46
CA LEU A 35 18.34 -8.45 -9.79
C LEU A 35 18.13 -9.77 -10.55
N GLY A 36 17.19 -9.81 -11.50
CA GLY A 36 16.87 -10.98 -12.34
C GLY A 36 18.10 -11.72 -12.89
N PRO A 37 19.09 -11.04 -13.50
CA PRO A 37 20.29 -11.69 -14.05
C PRO A 37 21.16 -12.42 -13.03
N LEU A 38 21.04 -12.09 -11.73
CA LEU A 38 21.76 -12.80 -10.67
C LEU A 38 21.15 -14.18 -10.40
N PHE A 39 19.87 -14.38 -10.73
CA PHE A 39 19.19 -15.66 -10.65
C PHE A 39 19.43 -16.44 -11.96
N GLY A 40 20.30 -17.45 -11.91
CA GLY A 40 20.61 -18.30 -13.07
C GLY A 40 21.91 -17.98 -13.80
N ALA A 41 22.67 -16.97 -13.34
CA ALA A 41 24.09 -16.85 -13.71
C ALA A 41 24.91 -18.01 -13.12
N GLU A 42 26.17 -18.19 -13.54
CA GLU A 42 27.14 -19.11 -12.91
C GLU A 42 27.47 -18.76 -11.43
N TRP A 43 26.74 -17.79 -10.86
CA TRP A 43 26.85 -17.41 -9.46
C TRP A 43 26.32 -18.52 -8.55
N SER A 44 27.23 -19.18 -7.84
CA SER A 44 26.95 -20.32 -6.98
C SER A 44 27.73 -20.22 -5.66
N GLY A 45 27.46 -21.14 -4.73
CA GLY A 45 28.11 -21.20 -3.42
C GLY A 45 27.33 -20.48 -2.31
N ALA A 46 27.95 -20.40 -1.12
CA ALA A 46 27.26 -19.96 0.10
C ALA A 46 26.71 -18.51 0.02
N ALA A 47 27.41 -17.61 -0.70
CA ALA A 47 26.95 -16.24 -0.88
C ALA A 47 25.67 -16.16 -1.74
N ALA A 48 25.60 -16.94 -2.83
CA ALA A 48 24.42 -17.01 -3.69
C ALA A 48 23.21 -17.57 -2.94
N ALA A 49 23.41 -18.62 -2.13
CA ALA A 49 22.35 -19.17 -1.27
C ALA A 49 21.83 -18.15 -0.25
N ARG A 50 22.73 -17.40 0.40
CA ARG A 50 22.35 -16.35 1.36
C ARG A 50 21.61 -15.20 0.68
N PHE A 51 22.04 -14.81 -0.51
CA PHE A 51 21.34 -13.79 -1.30
C PHE A 51 19.93 -14.24 -1.67
N ALA A 52 19.76 -15.46 -2.16
CA ALA A 52 18.44 -16.00 -2.52
C ALA A 52 17.48 -15.97 -1.32
N ALA A 53 17.94 -16.37 -0.14
CA ALA A 53 17.14 -16.30 1.09
C ALA A 53 16.78 -14.87 1.52
N LEU A 54 17.70 -13.91 1.38
CA LEU A 54 17.43 -12.50 1.66
C LEU A 54 16.44 -11.90 0.65
N TYR A 55 16.59 -12.28 -0.62
CA TYR A 55 15.72 -11.80 -1.69
C TYR A 55 14.29 -12.32 -1.56
N GLU A 56 14.11 -13.59 -1.20
CA GLU A 56 12.80 -14.17 -0.92
C GLU A 56 12.09 -13.43 0.24
N GLN A 57 12.81 -13.18 1.34
CA GLN A 57 12.29 -12.38 2.46
C GLN A 57 11.92 -10.95 2.02
N PHE A 58 12.78 -10.32 1.23
CA PHE A 58 12.52 -8.99 0.70
C PHE A 58 11.24 -8.95 -0.17
N ASP A 59 11.08 -9.88 -1.12
CA ASP A 59 9.91 -9.95 -2.00
C ASP A 59 8.63 -10.23 -1.19
N GLN A 60 8.69 -11.10 -0.17
CA GLN A 60 7.58 -11.33 0.75
C GLN A 60 7.19 -10.05 1.52
N HIS A 61 8.17 -9.34 2.07
CA HIS A 61 7.92 -8.11 2.82
C HIS A 61 7.36 -6.99 1.93
N ALA A 62 7.88 -6.84 0.70
CA ALA A 62 7.41 -5.84 -0.24
C ALA A 62 5.94 -6.07 -0.65
N ARG A 63 5.54 -7.34 -0.85
CA ARG A 63 4.14 -7.72 -1.10
C ARG A 63 3.28 -7.40 0.11
N GLY A 64 3.66 -7.84 1.31
CA GLY A 64 2.91 -7.58 2.53
C GLY A 64 2.74 -6.09 2.84
N MET A 65 3.77 -5.27 2.57
CA MET A 65 3.68 -3.81 2.68
C MET A 65 2.68 -3.21 1.69
N SER A 66 2.69 -3.66 0.44
CA SER A 66 1.73 -3.19 -0.58
C SER A 66 0.28 -3.56 -0.20
N ASP A 67 0.07 -4.79 0.26
CA ASP A 67 -1.25 -5.28 0.68
C ASP A 67 -1.78 -4.49 1.89
N ALA A 68 -0.91 -4.21 2.86
CA ALA A 68 -1.26 -3.39 4.02
C ALA A 68 -1.65 -1.97 3.60
N LEU A 69 -0.89 -1.34 2.70
CA LEU A 69 -1.23 -0.02 2.18
C LEU A 69 -2.57 -0.02 1.43
N ASP A 70 -2.81 -1.01 0.57
CA ASP A 70 -4.09 -1.14 -0.14
C ASP A 70 -5.27 -1.31 0.84
N ALA A 71 -5.11 -2.13 1.88
CA ALA A 71 -6.13 -2.34 2.91
C ALA A 71 -6.42 -1.06 3.71
N ILE A 72 -5.38 -0.31 4.12
CA ILE A 72 -5.53 0.95 4.83
C ILE A 72 -6.21 1.99 3.93
N GLY A 73 -5.77 2.13 2.68
CA GLY A 73 -6.38 3.05 1.72
C GLY A 73 -7.88 2.75 1.56
N ALA A 74 -8.23 1.50 1.32
CA ALA A 74 -9.62 1.07 1.19
C ALA A 74 -10.46 1.33 2.46
N LEU A 75 -9.87 1.13 3.65
CA LEU A 75 -10.54 1.45 4.93
C LEU A 75 -10.84 2.95 5.04
N LEU A 76 -9.87 3.82 4.73
CA LEU A 76 -10.06 5.27 4.78
C LEU A 76 -11.10 5.74 3.76
N GLY A 77 -11.08 5.18 2.54
CA GLY A 77 -12.09 5.49 1.52
C GLY A 77 -13.51 5.13 1.99
N ARG A 78 -13.69 3.92 2.55
CA ARG A 78 -14.98 3.49 3.12
C ARG A 78 -15.44 4.38 4.26
N ALA A 79 -14.54 4.73 5.18
CA ALA A 79 -14.86 5.64 6.28
C ALA A 79 -15.30 7.02 5.75
N GLY A 80 -14.59 7.56 4.76
CA GLY A 80 -14.94 8.83 4.12
C GLY A 80 -16.35 8.83 3.53
N SER A 81 -16.71 7.78 2.78
CA SER A 81 -18.06 7.61 2.22
C SER A 81 -19.13 7.53 3.31
N ALA A 82 -18.91 6.71 4.34
CA ALA A 82 -19.88 6.55 5.43
C ALA A 82 -20.12 7.86 6.18
N TYR A 83 -19.08 8.66 6.46
CA TYR A 83 -19.26 9.96 7.09
C TYR A 83 -20.01 10.95 6.18
N ALA A 84 -19.72 10.97 4.88
CA ALA A 84 -20.42 11.84 3.94
C ALA A 84 -21.92 11.52 3.84
N GLU A 85 -22.29 10.23 3.84
CA GLU A 85 -23.68 9.78 3.83
C GLU A 85 -24.44 10.24 5.09
N VAL A 86 -23.83 10.11 6.26
CA VAL A 86 -24.40 10.58 7.54
C VAL A 86 -24.61 12.09 7.50
N GLU A 87 -23.64 12.87 7.02
CA GLU A 87 -23.76 14.33 6.91
C GLU A 87 -24.88 14.73 5.95
N GLN A 88 -25.04 14.02 4.81
CA GLN A 88 -26.13 14.27 3.86
C GLN A 88 -27.51 13.97 4.45
N GLN A 89 -27.65 12.87 5.20
CA GLN A 89 -28.90 12.51 5.87
C GLN A 89 -29.30 13.56 6.91
N ILE A 90 -28.34 14.00 7.72
CA ILE A 90 -28.54 15.06 8.71
C ILE A 90 -28.97 16.36 8.01
N ALA A 91 -28.27 16.78 6.94
CA ALA A 91 -28.61 17.99 6.20
C ALA A 91 -29.98 17.92 5.50
N ALA A 92 -30.42 16.72 5.10
CA ALA A 92 -31.75 16.50 4.55
C ALA A 92 -32.85 16.57 5.62
N SER A 93 -32.57 16.16 6.87
CA SER A 93 -33.53 16.20 7.97
C SER A 93 -33.89 17.61 8.47
N PHE A 94 -33.07 18.61 8.15
CA PHE A 94 -33.29 20.03 8.49
C PHE A 94 -33.95 20.85 7.38
N ARG A 95 -34.25 20.22 6.23
CA ARG A 95 -34.91 20.86 5.08
C ARG A 95 -36.39 20.54 5.07
#